data_AF-A0A962NZP4-F1
#
_entry.id   AF-A0A962NZP4-F1
#
_cell.length_a   1.000
_cell.length_b   1.000
_cell.length_c   1.000
_cell.angle_alpha   90.00
_cell.angle_beta   90.00
_cell.angle_gamma   90.00
#
_symmetry.space_group_name_H-M   'P 1'
#
loop_
_entity.id
_entity.type
_entity.pdbx_description
1 polymer ?
#
loop_
_entity_poly.entity_id
_entity_poly.type
_entity_poly.pdbx_seq_one_letter_code
_entity_poly.pdbx_strand_id
1 'polypeptide(L)'
;MLINTSFAESTLFRHIELKGGISLDIPSHWNILSQASKDNIVTASESIYGTDNIIREKLLAVNATPNPTGAMISIAINGSSEFSQTDLKKATDADLKGVEKDVLNELRRLQDSGGVTVIKMQSARVERLNNKYALVLSYTRKGVNNPEIPWQVEL
;
A
#
# COMPACT_ATOMS: atom_id res chain seq x y z
N MET A 1 39.55 -24.70 -21.25
CA MET A 1 38.89 -23.40 -21.53
C MET A 1 37.73 -23.30 -20.53
N LEU A 2 37.89 -22.51 -19.48
CA LEU A 2 36.89 -22.37 -18.41
C LEU A 2 35.76 -21.49 -18.93
N ILE A 3 34.55 -22.03 -18.96
CA ILE A 3 33.35 -21.32 -19.38
C ILE A 3 32.89 -20.51 -18.16
N ASN A 4 33.18 -19.20 -18.15
CA ASN A 4 32.57 -18.28 -17.21
C ASN A 4 31.10 -18.09 -17.60
N THR A 5 30.22 -18.96 -17.15
CA THR A 5 28.79 -18.67 -17.07
C THR A 5 28.57 -17.67 -15.94
N SER A 6 28.65 -16.38 -16.25
CA SER A 6 28.02 -15.35 -15.42
C SER A 6 26.50 -15.57 -15.52
N PHE A 7 25.89 -16.10 -14.47
CA PHE A 7 24.44 -16.01 -14.32
C PHE A 7 24.11 -14.52 -14.21
N ALA A 8 23.41 -13.98 -15.21
CA ALA A 8 22.92 -12.61 -15.16
C ALA A 8 22.08 -12.44 -13.87
N GLU A 9 22.47 -11.51 -13.02
CA GLU A 9 21.65 -11.05 -11.90
C GLU A 9 20.25 -10.76 -12.40
N SER A 10 19.25 -11.27 -11.69
CA SER A 10 17.87 -11.30 -12.16
C SER A 10 17.35 -9.90 -12.46
N THR A 11 17.06 -9.62 -13.74
CA THR A 11 16.38 -8.39 -14.21
C THR A 11 14.90 -8.34 -13.79
N LEU A 12 14.49 -9.11 -12.78
CA LEU A 12 13.10 -9.31 -12.38
C LEU A 12 12.56 -8.09 -11.61
N PHE A 13 13.42 -7.42 -10.87
CA PHE A 13 13.11 -6.22 -10.12
C PHE A 13 14.06 -5.09 -10.49
N ARG A 14 13.56 -3.85 -10.40
CA ARG A 14 14.35 -2.64 -10.51
C ARG A 14 14.23 -1.84 -9.22
N HIS A 15 15.35 -1.30 -8.79
CA HIS A 15 15.43 -0.44 -7.63
C HIS A 15 14.88 0.96 -7.94
N ILE A 16 14.07 1.50 -7.02
CA ILE A 16 13.55 2.86 -7.09
C ILE A 16 13.91 3.58 -5.80
N GLU A 17 14.55 4.73 -5.94
CA GLU A 17 14.76 5.67 -4.86
C GLU A 17 13.74 6.80 -4.95
N LEU A 18 13.13 7.12 -3.81
CA LEU A 18 12.16 8.19 -3.66
C LEU A 18 12.69 9.20 -2.64
N LYS A 19 12.07 10.38 -2.63
CA LYS A 19 12.40 11.41 -1.64
C LYS A 19 12.18 10.92 -0.20
N GLY A 20 12.87 11.56 0.74
CA GLY A 20 12.77 11.20 2.17
C GLY A 20 13.50 9.91 2.54
N GLY A 21 14.41 9.42 1.69
CA GLY A 21 15.19 8.21 1.94
C GLY A 21 14.39 6.92 1.80
N ILE A 22 13.23 6.96 1.13
CA ILE A 22 12.41 5.78 0.85
C ILE A 22 12.99 5.10 -0.38
N SER A 23 13.21 3.79 -0.30
CA SER A 23 13.58 2.99 -1.46
C SER A 23 12.85 1.65 -1.47
N LEU A 24 12.64 1.11 -2.66
CA LEU A 24 11.97 -0.17 -2.86
C LEU A 24 12.37 -0.80 -4.20
N ASP A 25 12.28 -2.12 -4.25
CA ASP A 25 12.38 -2.88 -5.48
C ASP A 25 10.97 -3.17 -6.01
N ILE A 26 10.72 -2.82 -7.28
CA ILE A 26 9.48 -3.11 -7.98
C ILE A 26 9.74 -4.03 -9.16
N PRO A 27 8.78 -4.87 -9.59
CA PRO A 27 8.99 -5.70 -10.76
C PRO A 27 9.32 -4.84 -11.99
N SER A 28 10.39 -5.21 -12.71
CA SER A 28 10.96 -4.35 -13.77
C SER A 28 9.99 -4.03 -14.91
N HIS A 29 9.02 -4.93 -15.13
CA HIS A 29 8.01 -4.85 -16.18
C HIS A 29 6.76 -4.04 -15.78
N TRP A 30 6.68 -3.54 -14.53
CA TRP A 30 5.57 -2.72 -14.09
C TRP A 30 5.75 -1.27 -14.55
N ASN A 31 4.64 -0.60 -14.84
CA ASN A 31 4.63 0.76 -15.36
C ASN A 31 4.44 1.77 -14.24
N ILE A 32 5.39 2.68 -14.09
CA ILE A 32 5.25 3.84 -13.20
C ILE A 32 4.24 4.80 -13.84
N LEU A 33 3.24 5.21 -13.07
CA LEU A 33 2.19 6.11 -13.54
C LEU A 33 2.69 7.55 -13.67
N SER A 34 2.11 8.29 -14.62
CA SER A 34 2.41 9.70 -14.82
C SER A 34 1.97 10.54 -13.61
N GLN A 35 2.49 11.77 -13.51
CA GLN A 35 2.08 12.69 -12.45
C GLN A 35 0.56 12.96 -12.49
N ALA A 36 -0.01 13.22 -13.68
CA ALA A 36 -1.45 13.40 -13.85
C ALA A 36 -2.27 12.21 -13.35
N SER A 37 -1.81 10.98 -13.59
CA SER A 37 -2.48 9.78 -13.04
C SER A 37 -2.39 9.71 -11.52
N LYS A 38 -1.25 10.10 -10.92
CA LYS A 38 -1.10 10.17 -9.46
C LYS A 38 -2.01 11.24 -8.85
N ASP A 39 -2.12 12.41 -9.49
CA ASP A 39 -2.99 13.50 -9.05
C ASP A 39 -4.45 13.06 -9.06
N ASN A 40 -4.89 12.38 -10.12
CA ASN A 40 -6.24 11.80 -10.19
C ASN A 40 -6.51 10.79 -9.07
N ILE A 41 -5.53 9.96 -8.70
CA ILE A 41 -5.66 9.03 -7.57
C ILE A 41 -5.82 9.79 -6.24
N VAL A 42 -5.08 10.89 -6.06
CA VAL A 42 -5.21 11.74 -4.87
C VAL A 42 -6.60 12.37 -4.82
N THR A 43 -7.05 13.02 -5.90
CA THR A 43 -8.39 13.64 -5.97
C THR A 43 -9.52 12.63 -5.75
N ALA A 44 -9.41 11.43 -6.31
CA ALA A 44 -10.38 10.36 -6.05
C ALA A 44 -10.38 9.94 -4.58
N SER A 45 -9.20 9.89 -3.95
CA SER A 45 -9.09 9.58 -2.52
C SER A 45 -9.69 10.69 -1.65
N GLU A 46 -9.43 11.96 -1.96
CA GLU A 46 -9.99 13.12 -1.25
C GLU A 46 -11.51 13.19 -1.36
N SER A 47 -12.07 12.77 -2.48
CA SER A 47 -13.54 12.69 -2.66
C SER A 47 -14.20 11.66 -1.73
N ILE A 48 -13.46 10.61 -1.34
CA ILE A 48 -13.94 9.56 -0.44
C ILE A 48 -13.67 9.92 1.03
N TYR A 49 -12.42 10.29 1.35
CA TYR A 49 -11.97 10.50 2.73
C TYR A 49 -12.18 11.94 3.24
N GLY A 50 -12.54 12.88 2.37
CA GLY A 50 -12.53 14.31 2.67
C GLY A 50 -11.13 14.93 2.54
N THR A 51 -11.08 16.26 2.56
CA THR A 51 -9.86 17.07 2.40
C THR A 51 -9.23 17.49 3.73
N ASP A 52 -9.61 16.85 4.84
CA ASP A 52 -9.22 17.27 6.19
C ASP A 52 -7.68 17.27 6.34
N ASN A 53 -7.06 18.44 6.15
CA ASN A 53 -5.69 18.92 6.45
C ASN A 53 -4.49 17.95 6.37
N ILE A 54 -4.66 16.74 5.85
CA ILE A 54 -3.62 15.76 5.66
C ILE A 54 -3.07 16.03 4.27
N ILE A 55 -1.90 16.67 4.22
CA ILE A 55 -1.09 16.73 3.02
C ILE A 55 -0.74 15.28 2.65
N ARG A 56 -1.41 14.75 1.63
CA ARG A 56 -1.15 13.42 1.06
C ARG A 56 -0.32 13.59 -0.18
N GLU A 57 0.98 13.35 -0.07
CA GLU A 57 1.83 13.40 -1.24
C GLU A 57 2.02 12.00 -1.84
N LYS A 58 1.52 11.78 -3.06
CA LYS A 58 1.71 10.53 -3.79
C LYS A 58 3.06 10.51 -4.51
N LEU A 59 4.05 9.84 -3.90
CA LEU A 59 5.39 9.73 -4.46
C LEU A 59 5.42 8.76 -5.64
N LEU A 60 4.77 7.62 -5.48
CA LEU A 60 4.82 6.53 -6.44
C LEU A 60 3.44 5.89 -6.60
N ALA A 61 3.11 5.54 -7.83
CA ALA A 61 2.08 4.57 -8.17
C ALA A 61 2.60 3.77 -9.36
N VAL A 62 2.54 2.44 -9.25
CA VAL A 62 3.05 1.51 -10.26
C VAL A 62 2.01 0.44 -10.49
N ASN A 63 1.65 0.18 -11.74
CA ASN A 63 0.70 -0.86 -12.10
C ASN A 63 1.40 -2.03 -12.80
N ALA A 64 0.92 -3.23 -12.51
CA ALA A 64 1.26 -4.43 -13.23
C ALA A 64 0.74 -4.39 -14.67
N THR A 65 1.60 -4.74 -15.62
CA THR A 65 1.27 -4.86 -17.04
C THR A 65 2.05 -6.01 -17.68
N PRO A 66 1.42 -6.98 -18.38
CA PRO A 66 -0.03 -7.21 -18.49
C PRO A 66 -0.61 -8.04 -17.33
N ASN A 67 0.22 -8.79 -16.59
CA ASN A 67 -0.23 -9.77 -15.58
C ASN A 67 0.54 -9.56 -14.25
N PRO A 68 -0.12 -9.54 -13.08
CA PRO A 68 -1.58 -9.55 -12.87
C PRO A 68 -2.23 -8.21 -13.23
N THR A 69 -3.25 -8.23 -14.10
CA THR A 69 -3.92 -7.00 -14.52
C THR A 69 -4.52 -6.28 -13.30
N GLY A 70 -4.13 -5.02 -13.13
CA GLY A 70 -4.68 -4.14 -12.11
C GLY A 70 -3.93 -4.11 -10.78
N ALA A 71 -3.01 -5.04 -10.50
CA ALA A 71 -2.22 -4.95 -9.27
C ALA A 71 -1.42 -3.64 -9.26
N MET A 72 -1.39 -2.99 -8.09
CA MET A 72 -0.78 -1.68 -7.93
C MET A 72 0.07 -1.65 -6.66
N ILE A 73 1.24 -1.04 -6.74
CA ILE A 73 2.02 -0.57 -5.59
C ILE A 73 1.89 0.95 -5.56
N SER A 74 1.56 1.53 -4.41
CA SER A 74 1.53 2.99 -4.26
C SER A 74 2.20 3.43 -2.96
N ILE A 75 2.98 4.50 -3.02
CA ILE A 75 3.64 5.10 -1.87
C ILE A 75 3.13 6.53 -1.73
N ALA A 76 2.66 6.86 -0.53
CA ALA A 76 2.29 8.20 -0.15
C ALA A 76 2.91 8.57 1.20
N ILE A 77 3.22 9.85 1.36
CA ILE A 77 3.58 10.43 2.67
C ILE A 77 2.38 11.20 3.18
N ASN A 78 2.00 10.93 4.43
CA ASN A 78 0.97 11.64 5.17
C ASN A 78 1.62 12.48 6.28
N GLY A 79 1.08 13.67 6.55
CA GLY A 79 1.70 14.67 7.44
C GLY A 79 1.88 14.28 8.92
N SER A 80 1.10 13.34 9.44
CA SER A 80 1.29 12.81 10.79
C SER A 80 0.92 11.32 10.87
N SER A 81 1.76 10.53 11.52
CA SER A 81 1.42 9.16 11.92
C SER A 81 0.70 9.20 13.26
N GLU A 82 -0.39 8.45 13.39
CA GLU A 82 -1.11 8.27 14.66
C GLU A 82 -0.29 7.44 15.67
N PHE A 83 0.69 6.67 15.17
CA PHE A 83 1.52 5.78 15.98
C PHE A 83 2.99 6.16 15.91
N SER A 84 3.66 6.22 17.06
CA SER A 84 5.12 6.36 17.13
C SER A 84 5.83 5.01 17.05
N GLN A 85 7.14 5.01 16.79
CA GLN A 85 7.96 3.79 16.83
C GLN A 85 7.97 3.12 18.21
N THR A 86 7.80 3.90 19.29
CA THR A 86 7.71 3.38 20.65
C THR A 86 6.39 2.66 20.87
N ASP A 87 5.29 3.21 20.32
CA ASP A 87 3.96 2.60 20.43
C ASP A 87 3.93 1.29 19.67
N LEU A 88 4.40 1.28 18.41
CA LEU A 88 4.46 0.07 17.59
C LEU A 88 5.34 -1.01 18.21
N LYS A 89 6.46 -0.63 18.83
CA LYS A 89 7.34 -1.60 19.53
C LYS A 89 6.66 -2.25 20.75
N LYS A 90 5.74 -1.56 21.41
CA LYS A 90 5.06 -2.00 22.63
C LYS A 90 3.66 -2.53 22.38
N ALA A 91 3.19 -2.50 21.13
CA ALA A 91 1.84 -2.89 20.77
C ALA A 91 1.55 -4.33 21.24
N THR A 92 0.42 -4.48 21.91
CA THR A 92 -0.11 -5.77 22.34
C THR A 92 -1.13 -6.29 21.33
N ASP A 93 -1.48 -7.57 21.42
CA ASP A 93 -2.55 -8.16 20.60
C ASP A 93 -3.90 -7.45 20.80
N ALA A 94 -4.15 -6.88 21.99
CA ALA A 94 -5.35 -6.11 22.27
C ALA A 94 -5.35 -4.78 21.51
N ASP A 95 -4.20 -4.09 21.47
CA ASP A 95 -4.05 -2.85 20.72
C ASP A 95 -4.24 -3.09 19.22
N LEU A 96 -3.61 -4.14 18.68
CA LEU A 96 -3.73 -4.52 17.27
C LEU A 96 -5.18 -4.85 16.89
N LYS A 97 -5.91 -5.59 17.73
CA LYS A 97 -7.35 -5.84 17.53
C LYS A 97 -8.19 -4.56 17.59
N GLY A 98 -7.81 -3.60 18.43
CA GLY A 98 -8.43 -2.28 18.46
C GLY A 98 -8.29 -1.58 17.11
N VAL A 99 -7.06 -1.51 16.59
CA VAL A 99 -6.76 -0.92 15.27
C VAL A 99 -7.51 -1.63 14.14
N GLU A 100 -7.55 -2.97 14.14
CA GLU A 100 -8.32 -3.75 13.15
C GLU A 100 -9.79 -3.32 13.12
N LYS A 101 -10.39 -3.17 14.30
CA LYS A 101 -11.80 -2.79 14.45
C LYS A 101 -12.05 -1.36 13.97
N ASP A 102 -11.18 -0.43 14.35
CA ASP A 102 -11.33 0.98 14.00
C ASP A 102 -11.19 1.18 12.48
N VAL A 103 -10.17 0.57 11.88
CA VAL A 103 -9.98 0.60 10.42
C VAL A 103 -11.15 -0.06 9.69
N LEU A 104 -11.64 -1.22 10.15
CA LEU A 104 -12.79 -1.87 9.54
C LEU A 104 -14.07 -1.02 9.62
N ASN A 105 -14.30 -0.36 10.75
CA ASN A 105 -15.44 0.53 10.92
C ASN A 105 -15.35 1.74 9.99
N GLU A 106 -14.15 2.32 9.85
CA GLU A 106 -13.91 3.43 8.94
C GLU A 106 -14.12 3.02 7.47
N LEU A 107 -13.55 1.90 7.04
CA LEU A 107 -13.75 1.39 5.67
C LEU A 107 -15.23 1.12 5.38
N ARG A 108 -15.99 0.61 6.35
CA ARG A 108 -17.44 0.40 6.22
C ARG A 108 -18.21 1.71 6.12
N ARG A 109 -17.84 2.71 6.92
CA ARG A 109 -18.45 4.05 6.88
C ARG A 109 -18.27 4.71 5.52
N LEU A 110 -17.12 4.52 4.89
CA LEU A 110 -16.78 5.12 3.60
C LEU A 110 -17.43 4.40 2.40
N GLN A 111 -18.00 3.20 2.60
CA GLN A 111 -18.56 2.41 1.51
C GLN A 111 -19.66 3.16 0.75
N ASP A 112 -20.54 3.87 1.47
CA ASP A 112 -21.65 4.62 0.87
C ASP A 112 -21.18 5.84 0.06
N SER A 113 -19.96 6.33 0.32
CA SER A 113 -19.30 7.42 -0.40
C SER A 113 -18.40 6.93 -1.55
N GLY A 114 -18.56 5.69 -2.00
CA GLY A 114 -17.73 5.10 -3.05
C GLY A 114 -16.42 4.49 -2.56
N GLY A 115 -16.29 4.29 -1.24
CA GLY A 115 -15.20 3.53 -0.63
C GLY A 115 -15.26 2.03 -0.95
N VAL A 116 -14.30 1.28 -0.41
CA VAL A 116 -14.16 -0.15 -0.71
C VAL A 116 -15.16 -1.01 0.06
N THR A 117 -15.71 -2.04 -0.58
CA THR A 117 -16.46 -3.10 0.12
C THR A 117 -15.49 -4.14 0.66
N VAL A 118 -15.23 -4.11 1.96
CA VAL A 118 -14.38 -5.09 2.65
C VAL A 118 -15.12 -6.42 2.80
N ILE A 119 -14.51 -7.51 2.33
CA ILE A 119 -14.99 -8.88 2.51
C ILE A 119 -14.48 -9.43 3.85
N LYS A 120 -13.19 -9.23 4.13
CA LYS A 120 -12.54 -9.75 5.33
C LYS A 120 -11.35 -8.87 5.73
N MET A 121 -11.31 -8.46 7.00
CA MET A 121 -10.11 -7.91 7.62
C MET A 121 -9.23 -9.08 8.09
N GLN A 122 -7.92 -9.03 7.80
CA GLN A 122 -6.96 -9.95 8.41
C GLN A 122 -6.37 -9.33 9.68
N SER A 123 -5.68 -10.15 10.48
CA SER A 123 -5.07 -9.67 11.71
C SER A 123 -3.98 -8.62 11.43
N ALA A 124 -4.09 -7.49 12.12
CA ALA A 124 -3.06 -6.47 12.13
C ALA A 124 -1.81 -7.02 12.81
N ARG A 125 -0.65 -6.57 12.37
CA ARG A 125 0.64 -7.02 12.91
C ARG A 125 1.66 -5.90 12.85
N VAL A 126 2.68 -6.01 13.69
CA VAL A 126 3.85 -5.15 13.61
C VAL A 126 4.97 -5.93 12.96
N GLU A 127 5.48 -5.42 11.84
CA GLU A 127 6.65 -5.95 11.16
C GLU A 127 7.86 -5.04 11.35
N ARG A 128 9.06 -5.58 11.09
CA ARG A 128 10.31 -4.82 11.11
C ARG A 128 10.82 -4.63 9.69
N LEU A 129 10.77 -3.40 9.20
CA LEU A 129 11.23 -3.01 7.86
C LEU A 129 12.40 -2.03 8.02
N ASN A 130 13.57 -2.35 7.46
CA ASN A 130 14.77 -1.50 7.54
C ASN A 130 15.06 -0.95 8.95
N ASN A 131 15.01 -1.84 9.96
CA ASN A 131 15.19 -1.50 11.38
C ASN A 131 14.14 -0.55 11.99
N LYS A 132 13.02 -0.32 11.33
CA LYS A 132 11.84 0.40 11.86
C LYS A 132 10.68 -0.57 12.07
N TYR A 133 9.81 -0.25 13.02
CA TYR A 133 8.55 -0.95 13.23
C TYR A 133 7.50 -0.36 12.30
N ALA A 134 6.78 -1.22 11.59
CA ALA A 134 5.68 -0.85 10.70
C ALA A 134 4.42 -1.60 11.14
N LEU A 135 3.32 -0.88 11.30
CA LEU A 135 2.01 -1.48 11.40
C LEU A 135 1.62 -1.96 9.99
N VAL A 136 1.25 -3.23 9.87
CA VAL A 136 0.77 -3.81 8.62
C VAL A 136 -0.71 -4.14 8.77
N LEU A 137 -1.50 -3.59 7.86
CA LEU A 137 -2.94 -3.84 7.77
C LEU A 137 -3.24 -4.57 6.47
N SER A 138 -3.85 -5.74 6.57
CA SER A 138 -4.21 -6.54 5.39
C SER A 138 -5.72 -6.77 5.38
N TYR A 139 -6.33 -6.64 4.20
CA TYR A 139 -7.73 -6.99 4.02
C TYR A 139 -8.02 -7.48 2.61
N THR A 140 -9.11 -8.24 2.48
CA THR A 140 -9.68 -8.63 1.19
C THR A 140 -10.90 -7.76 0.91
N ARG A 141 -10.99 -7.20 -0.30
CA ARG A 141 -12.11 -6.37 -0.76
C ARG A 141 -12.68 -6.86 -2.08
N LYS A 142 -13.91 -6.44 -2.42
CA LYS A 142 -14.47 -6.69 -3.76
C LYS A 142 -13.66 -5.95 -4.82
N GLY A 143 -13.49 -6.58 -5.99
CA GLY A 143 -12.92 -5.92 -7.16
C GLY A 143 -13.85 -4.81 -7.66
N VAL A 144 -13.27 -3.68 -8.07
CA VAL A 144 -14.03 -2.50 -8.55
C VAL A 144 -14.77 -2.83 -9.85
N ASN A 145 -14.07 -3.47 -10.80
CA ASN A 145 -14.61 -3.78 -12.13
C ASN A 145 -15.07 -5.24 -12.27
N ASN A 146 -14.71 -6.10 -11.31
CA ASN A 146 -15.12 -7.50 -11.29
C ASN A 146 -15.31 -7.95 -9.83
N PRO A 147 -16.52 -7.78 -9.27
CA PRO A 147 -16.79 -8.09 -7.86
C PRO A 147 -16.55 -9.55 -7.47
N GLU A 148 -16.60 -10.48 -8.44
CA GLU A 148 -16.36 -11.91 -8.24
C GLU A 148 -14.88 -12.25 -8.05
N ILE A 149 -13.98 -11.35 -8.48
CA ILE A 149 -12.53 -11.50 -8.28
C ILE A 149 -12.11 -10.57 -7.14
N PRO A 150 -11.96 -11.09 -5.91
CA PRO A 150 -11.58 -10.28 -4.77
C PRO A 150 -10.12 -9.83 -4.88
N TRP A 151 -9.83 -8.69 -4.27
CA TRP A 151 -8.50 -8.11 -4.22
C TRP A 151 -7.95 -8.22 -2.81
N GLN A 152 -6.74 -8.74 -2.71
CA GLN A 152 -5.95 -8.65 -1.49
C GLN A 152 -5.24 -7.30 -1.44
N VAL A 153 -5.36 -6.61 -0.31
CA VAL A 153 -4.68 -5.34 -0.05
C VAL A 153 -3.80 -5.53 1.19
N GLU A 154 -2.62 -4.93 1.14
CA GLU A 154 -1.71 -4.78 2.27
C GLU A 154 -1.24 -3.32 2.30
N LEU A 155 -1.31 -2.70 3.49
CA LEU A 155 -0.95 -1.32 3.78
C LEU A 155 0.13 -1.27 4.85
#